data_AF-A0A961DEU8-F1
#
_entry.id   AF-A0A961DEU8-F1
#
_cell.length_a   1.000
_cell.length_b   1.000
_cell.length_c   1.000
_cell.angle_alpha   90.00
_cell.angle_beta   90.00
_cell.angle_gamma   90.00
#
_symmetry.space_group_name_H-M   'P 1'
#
loop_
_entity.id
_entity.type
_entity.pdbx_description
1 polymer ?
#
loop_
_entity_poly.entity_id
_entity_poly.type
_entity_poly.pdbx_seq_one_letter_code
_entity_poly.pdbx_strand_id
1 'polypeptide(L)'
;MSAATQLLKQHLQQRQLQGVTHVPLRPEALEKLSGLGRKPVVREMPEAPKPIAVESAPSARAILDNPPPETKKAGLIEVSGATIEEKLAALRAMAENWEPARAMNSLRQTMVFAVGNPHASLMFVGEAPGAEEEKLREPFVGPAGQKLTAIIKAMGLDRPQVYISNICKFRPAMDNQGSGNRKPTAEEMKACLPFVLTEIDLIKPKVIVALGATAAEGLGIPGSVGSLRGRFHSTGGIPTMVTYHPSYLLREEKMGDGIRAKRQVWEDMLKVMEKLELPISTKQRGYFQAK
;
A
#
# COMPACT_ATOMS: atom_id res chain seq x y z
N MET A 1 -26.71 1.40 -36.83
CA MET A 1 -26.91 1.28 -35.38
C MET A 1 -28.32 1.75 -35.06
N SER A 2 -29.03 1.12 -34.13
CA SER A 2 -30.40 1.57 -33.80
C SER A 2 -30.37 2.91 -33.04
N ALA A 3 -31.43 3.71 -33.16
CA ALA A 3 -31.56 4.99 -32.46
C ALA A 3 -31.36 4.86 -30.93
N ALA A 4 -31.76 3.72 -30.36
CA ALA A 4 -31.57 3.39 -28.95
C ALA A 4 -30.08 3.21 -28.58
N THR A 5 -29.27 2.60 -29.44
CA THR A 5 -27.83 2.44 -29.20
C THR A 5 -27.09 3.78 -29.22
N GLN A 6 -27.53 4.71 -30.08
CA GLN A 6 -26.93 6.03 -30.22
C GLN A 6 -27.22 6.92 -29.00
N LEU A 7 -28.46 6.87 -28.48
CA LEU A 7 -28.85 7.53 -27.24
C LEU A 7 -28.08 6.99 -26.02
N LEU A 8 -27.91 5.66 -25.92
CA LEU A 8 -27.12 5.06 -24.84
C LEU A 8 -25.66 5.52 -24.88
N LYS A 9 -25.06 5.57 -26.07
CA LYS A 9 -23.67 6.02 -26.24
C LYS A 9 -23.49 7.48 -25.81
N GLN A 10 -24.42 8.35 -26.21
CA GLN A 10 -24.40 9.77 -25.85
C GLN A 10 -24.57 9.97 -24.34
N HIS A 11 -25.46 9.20 -23.70
CA HIS A 11 -25.65 9.23 -22.25
C HIS A 11 -24.40 8.80 -21.48
N LEU A 12 -23.72 7.73 -21.92
CA LEU A 12 -22.49 7.26 -21.28
C LEU A 12 -21.34 8.26 -21.44
N GLN A 13 -21.20 8.88 -22.61
CA GLN A 13 -20.20 9.92 -22.85
C GLN A 13 -20.41 11.15 -21.95
N GLN A 14 -21.67 11.57 -21.77
CA GLN A 14 -21.98 12.70 -20.88
C GLN A 14 -21.65 12.38 -19.41
N ARG A 15 -21.93 11.16 -18.95
CA ARG A 15 -21.54 10.70 -17.61
C ARG A 15 -20.03 10.62 -17.43
N GLN A 16 -19.30 10.20 -18.46
CA GLN A 16 -17.84 10.16 -18.43
C GLN A 16 -17.23 11.56 -18.30
N LEU A 17 -17.79 12.57 -18.99
CA LEU A 17 -17.40 13.98 -18.83
C LEU A 17 -17.67 14.51 -17.41
N GLN A 18 -18.64 13.92 -16.71
CA GLN A 18 -18.96 14.21 -15.31
C GLN A 18 -18.13 13.38 -14.31
N GLY A 19 -17.08 12.69 -14.78
CA GLY A 19 -16.15 11.92 -13.94
C GLY A 19 -16.68 10.55 -13.49
N VAL A 20 -17.82 10.10 -14.02
CA VAL A 20 -18.37 8.77 -13.71
C VAL A 20 -17.61 7.72 -14.51
N THR A 21 -16.85 6.87 -13.81
CA THR A 21 -16.04 5.80 -14.42
C THR A 21 -16.78 4.47 -14.54
N HIS A 22 -17.91 4.31 -13.83
CA HIS A 22 -18.69 3.08 -13.79
C HIS A 22 -20.19 3.39 -13.71
N VAL A 23 -21.01 2.67 -14.49
CA VAL A 23 -22.47 2.76 -14.43
C VAL A 23 -23.03 1.39 -14.08
N PRO A 24 -23.77 1.23 -12.96
CA PRO A 24 -24.37 -0.04 -12.62
C PRO A 24 -25.48 -0.37 -13.61
N LEU A 25 -25.43 -1.58 -14.17
CA LEU A 25 -26.48 -2.10 -15.03
C LEU A 25 -27.42 -2.97 -14.19
N ARG A 26 -28.72 -2.79 -14.38
CA ARG A 26 -29.72 -3.70 -13.80
C ARG A 26 -29.64 -5.05 -14.51
N PRO A 27 -29.94 -6.18 -13.84
CA PRO A 27 -29.89 -7.51 -14.43
C PRO A 27 -30.69 -7.62 -15.75
N GLU A 28 -31.88 -7.01 -15.81
CA GLU A 28 -32.74 -6.98 -17.00
C GLU A 28 -32.10 -6.22 -18.19
N ALA A 29 -31.25 -5.23 -17.91
CA ALA A 29 -30.52 -4.50 -18.93
C ALA A 29 -29.33 -5.30 -19.46
N LEU A 30 -28.72 -6.14 -18.62
CA LEU A 30 -27.60 -7.00 -19.00
C LEU A 30 -28.03 -8.08 -19.99
N GLU A 31 -29.22 -8.68 -19.80
CA GLU A 31 -29.80 -9.64 -20.75
C GLU A 31 -30.12 -9.02 -22.12
N LYS A 32 -30.57 -7.76 -22.15
CA LYS A 32 -30.84 -7.07 -23.41
C LYS A 32 -29.56 -6.67 -24.16
N LEU A 33 -28.46 -6.48 -23.43
CA LEU A 33 -27.15 -6.13 -24.00
C LEU A 33 -26.33 -7.36 -24.43
N SER A 34 -26.57 -8.54 -23.88
CA SER A 34 -25.87 -9.77 -24.24
C SER A 34 -26.18 -10.26 -25.66
N GLY A 35 -27.33 -9.86 -26.23
CA GLY A 35 -27.72 -10.12 -27.63
C GLY A 35 -27.07 -9.19 -28.67
N LEU A 36 -26.35 -8.15 -28.26
CA LEU A 36 -25.62 -7.26 -29.18
C LEU A 36 -24.24 -7.86 -29.46
N GLY A 37 -24.16 -8.62 -30.56
CA GLY A 37 -23.00 -9.41 -30.96
C GLY A 37 -21.65 -8.69 -30.77
N ARG A 38 -20.74 -9.34 -30.05
CA ARG A 38 -19.33 -8.96 -29.98
C ARG A 38 -18.70 -9.19 -31.36
N LYS A 39 -18.35 -8.11 -32.07
CA LYS A 39 -17.24 -8.21 -33.05
C LYS A 39 -15.93 -8.16 -32.26
N PRO A 40 -15.02 -9.14 -32.44
CA PRO A 40 -13.73 -9.09 -31.79
C PRO A 40 -12.94 -7.91 -32.36
N VAL A 41 -12.49 -7.01 -31.49
CA VAL A 41 -11.50 -5.99 -31.84
C VAL A 41 -10.14 -6.69 -31.80
N VAL A 42 -9.61 -7.01 -32.97
CA VAL A 42 -8.22 -7.45 -33.13
C VAL A 42 -7.33 -6.24 -32.85
N ARG A 43 -6.43 -6.37 -31.88
CA ARG A 43 -5.41 -5.38 -31.56
C ARG A 43 -4.15 -5.82 -32.31
N GLU A 44 -3.72 -5.06 -33.32
CA GLU A 44 -2.43 -5.31 -33.98
C GLU A 44 -1.29 -5.07 -32.99
N MET A 45 -0.43 -6.07 -32.84
CA MET A 45 0.83 -6.00 -32.11
C MET A 45 1.95 -5.66 -33.10
N PRO A 46 2.92 -4.80 -32.75
CA PRO A 46 4.10 -4.58 -33.59
C PRO A 46 4.95 -5.86 -33.68
N GLU A 47 5.53 -6.05 -34.86
CA GLU A 47 6.26 -7.23 -35.32
C GLU A 47 7.52 -7.52 -34.48
N ALA A 48 7.72 -8.79 -34.13
CA ALA A 48 8.86 -9.26 -33.35
C ALA A 48 10.12 -9.41 -34.22
N PRO A 49 11.32 -9.07 -33.71
CA PRO A 49 12.57 -9.25 -34.45
C PRO A 49 12.95 -10.73 -34.56
N LYS A 50 13.55 -11.09 -35.71
CA LYS A 50 13.96 -12.45 -36.09
C LYS A 50 15.08 -13.02 -35.19
N PRO A 51 15.18 -14.36 -35.04
CA PRO A 51 16.11 -14.98 -34.10
C PRO A 51 17.56 -14.92 -34.62
N ILE A 52 18.47 -14.48 -33.75
CA ILE A 52 19.92 -14.64 -33.93
C ILE A 52 20.30 -16.03 -33.39
N ALA A 53 21.12 -16.76 -34.15
CA ALA A 53 21.63 -18.08 -33.79
C ALA A 53 22.41 -18.03 -32.47
N VAL A 54 22.11 -18.96 -31.57
CA VAL A 54 22.76 -19.10 -30.27
C VAL A 54 24.05 -19.90 -30.44
N GLU A 55 25.18 -19.24 -30.25
CA GLU A 55 26.47 -19.91 -30.06
C GLU A 55 26.55 -20.42 -28.60
N SER A 56 26.98 -21.67 -28.44
CA SER A 56 26.92 -22.43 -27.19
C SER A 56 27.82 -21.87 -26.08
N ALA A 57 27.24 -21.57 -24.92
CA ALA A 57 27.97 -21.25 -23.68
C ALA A 57 28.04 -22.46 -22.72
N PRO A 58 29.11 -22.59 -21.91
CA PRO A 58 29.47 -23.83 -21.21
C PRO A 58 28.65 -24.11 -19.93
N SER A 59 28.71 -25.40 -19.56
CA SER A 59 28.06 -26.11 -18.46
C SER A 59 27.94 -25.38 -17.09
N ALA A 60 26.76 -25.53 -16.49
CA ALA A 60 26.27 -25.00 -15.22
C ALA A 60 26.93 -25.57 -13.94
N ARG A 61 28.26 -25.58 -13.84
CA ARG A 61 28.96 -26.16 -12.67
C ARG A 61 30.03 -25.28 -12.00
N ALA A 62 30.06 -23.97 -12.27
CA ALA A 62 31.07 -23.07 -11.69
C ALA A 62 30.52 -21.75 -11.12
N ILE A 63 29.26 -21.69 -10.67
CA ILE A 63 28.69 -20.52 -9.98
C ILE A 63 28.32 -20.92 -8.55
N LEU A 64 29.31 -21.24 -7.71
CA LEU A 64 29.10 -21.42 -6.27
C LEU A 64 30.13 -20.72 -5.37
N ASP A 65 31.08 -19.94 -5.90
CA ASP A 65 32.14 -19.34 -5.09
C ASP A 65 32.36 -17.84 -5.32
N ASN A 66 31.29 -17.04 -5.34
CA ASN A 66 31.43 -15.61 -5.06
C ASN A 66 30.12 -15.03 -4.48
N PRO A 67 30.13 -14.45 -3.27
CA PRO A 67 29.01 -13.63 -2.83
C PRO A 67 28.85 -12.44 -3.79
N PRO A 68 27.62 -12.04 -4.14
CA PRO A 68 27.41 -10.85 -4.95
C PRO A 68 28.05 -9.63 -4.27
N PRO A 69 28.73 -8.74 -5.01
CA PRO A 69 29.29 -7.53 -4.43
C PRO A 69 28.15 -6.68 -3.84
N GLU A 70 28.35 -6.21 -2.60
CA GLU A 70 27.41 -5.34 -1.89
C GLU A 70 27.02 -4.14 -2.77
N THR A 71 25.83 -4.18 -3.33
CA THR A 71 25.23 -3.03 -4.01
C THR A 71 25.06 -1.91 -3.00
N LYS A 72 25.78 -0.80 -3.19
CA LYS A 72 25.55 0.46 -2.46
C LYS A 72 24.03 0.71 -2.36
N LYS A 73 23.51 0.83 -1.13
CA LYS A 73 22.09 1.08 -0.83
C LYS A 73 21.67 2.48 -1.30
N ALA A 74 21.44 2.63 -2.61
CA ALA A 74 21.04 3.90 -3.20
C ALA A 74 19.71 4.38 -2.60
N GLY A 75 19.69 5.59 -2.02
CA GLY A 75 18.48 6.25 -1.52
C GLY A 75 18.20 6.15 -0.01
N LEU A 76 19.10 5.57 0.78
CA LEU A 76 19.01 5.63 2.25
C LEU A 76 19.65 6.91 2.81
N ILE A 77 19.13 7.36 3.94
CA ILE A 77 19.67 8.50 4.68
C ILE A 77 20.75 7.99 5.64
N GLU A 78 21.94 8.56 5.55
CA GLU A 78 22.99 8.30 6.53
C GLU A 78 22.62 9.00 7.85
N VAL A 79 22.55 8.20 8.93
CA VAL A 79 22.19 8.69 10.26
C VAL A 79 23.24 8.31 11.29
N SER A 80 23.63 9.27 12.11
CA SER A 80 24.54 9.09 13.24
C SER A 80 23.81 8.47 14.44
N GLY A 81 24.52 7.69 15.25
CA GLY A 81 24.02 7.10 16.49
C GLY A 81 24.66 5.75 16.77
N ALA A 82 24.86 5.42 18.04
CA ALA A 82 25.38 4.12 18.48
C ALA A 82 24.27 3.07 18.55
N THR A 83 23.06 3.46 18.97
CA THR A 83 21.90 2.57 19.08
C THR A 83 20.88 2.79 17.95
N ILE A 84 19.92 1.87 17.81
CA ILE A 84 18.83 2.03 16.82
C ILE A 84 17.94 3.20 17.22
N GLU A 85 17.69 3.38 18.52
CA GLU A 85 16.92 4.49 19.09
C GLU A 85 17.55 5.85 18.74
N GLU A 86 18.86 5.98 18.91
CA GLU A 86 19.60 7.19 18.58
C GLU A 86 19.56 7.48 17.07
N LYS A 87 19.73 6.44 16.24
CA LYS A 87 19.64 6.57 14.78
C LYS A 87 18.24 6.98 14.32
N LEU A 88 17.19 6.41 14.91
CA LEU A 88 15.81 6.80 14.61
C LEU A 88 15.49 8.21 15.10
N ALA A 89 16.03 8.62 16.25
CA ALA A 89 15.91 9.99 16.74
C ALA A 89 16.61 10.99 15.81
N ALA A 90 17.82 10.67 15.33
CA ALA A 90 18.53 11.47 14.32
C ALA A 90 17.75 11.53 13.01
N LEU A 91 17.22 10.40 12.53
CA LEU A 91 16.38 10.33 11.34
C LEU A 91 15.13 11.22 11.46
N ARG A 92 14.46 11.19 12.62
CA ARG A 92 13.31 12.03 12.93
C ARG A 92 13.67 13.51 12.91
N ALA A 93 14.80 13.89 13.50
CA ALA A 93 15.27 15.28 13.51
C ALA A 93 15.56 15.80 12.10
N MET A 94 16.16 14.96 11.23
CA MET A 94 16.38 15.29 9.81
C MET A 94 15.06 15.42 9.04
N ALA A 95 14.11 14.55 9.31
CA ALA A 95 12.81 14.54 8.66
C ALA A 95 12.03 15.84 8.90
N GLU A 96 12.15 16.43 10.10
CA GLU A 96 11.41 17.66 10.46
C GLU A 96 11.69 18.77 9.44
N ASN A 97 12.94 18.98 9.02
CA ASN A 97 13.32 20.06 8.10
C ASN A 97 13.71 19.57 6.71
N TRP A 98 13.14 18.44 6.27
CA TRP A 98 13.51 17.81 5.00
C TRP A 98 13.16 18.69 3.78
N GLU A 99 14.18 19.29 3.18
CA GLU A 99 14.05 20.25 2.09
C GLU A 99 13.31 19.69 0.87
N PRO A 100 13.62 18.47 0.38
CA PRO A 100 12.94 17.93 -0.81
C PRO A 100 11.42 17.82 -0.67
N ALA A 101 10.93 17.60 0.56
CA ALA A 101 9.49 17.62 0.82
C ALA A 101 8.95 19.06 0.98
N ARG A 102 9.68 19.91 1.70
CA ARG A 102 9.24 21.28 2.02
C ARG A 102 9.20 22.21 0.80
N ALA A 103 10.11 22.03 -0.16
CA ALA A 103 10.21 22.87 -1.34
C ALA A 103 9.05 22.71 -2.34
N MET A 104 8.32 21.58 -2.29
CA MET A 104 7.24 21.30 -3.25
C MET A 104 6.00 22.19 -3.06
N ASN A 105 5.83 22.82 -1.89
CA ASN A 105 4.64 23.64 -1.54
C ASN A 105 3.27 22.94 -1.70
N SER A 106 3.26 21.63 -1.98
CA SER A 106 2.06 20.80 -2.13
C SER A 106 1.77 19.94 -0.89
N LEU A 107 2.63 20.02 0.12
CA LEU A 107 2.52 19.31 1.39
C LEU A 107 2.28 20.29 2.56
N ARG A 108 1.63 19.80 3.61
CA ARG A 108 1.50 20.52 4.88
C ARG A 108 2.85 20.54 5.61
N GLN A 109 3.02 21.55 6.46
CA GLN A 109 4.31 21.80 7.14
C GLN A 109 4.56 20.88 8.35
N THR A 110 3.49 20.33 8.95
CA THR A 110 3.61 19.48 10.13
C THR A 110 3.98 18.06 9.74
N MET A 111 5.15 17.61 10.20
CA MET A 111 5.59 16.24 10.03
C MET A 111 4.84 15.29 10.97
N VAL A 112 4.58 14.09 10.46
CA VAL A 112 4.18 12.91 11.23
C VAL A 112 5.14 11.78 10.87
N PHE A 113 6.03 11.45 11.81
CA PHE A 113 7.15 10.54 11.55
C PHE A 113 6.73 9.06 11.53
N ALA A 114 6.90 8.39 12.66
CA ALA A 114 6.58 6.99 12.90
C ALA A 114 6.56 6.77 14.43
N VAL A 115 5.91 5.71 14.88
CA VAL A 115 5.88 5.31 16.30
C VAL A 115 5.96 3.81 16.45
N GLY A 116 6.31 3.36 17.65
CA GLY A 116 6.34 1.95 18.02
C GLY A 116 7.72 1.46 18.41
N ASN A 117 7.88 0.14 18.46
CA ASN A 117 9.11 -0.51 18.91
C ASN A 117 10.22 -0.45 17.83
N PRO A 118 11.41 0.13 18.11
CA PRO A 118 12.57 0.12 17.22
C PRO A 118 13.07 -1.28 16.83
N HIS A 119 12.71 -2.30 17.61
CA HIS A 119 13.04 -3.71 17.39
C HIS A 119 11.82 -4.56 16.99
N ALA A 120 10.77 -3.93 16.47
CA ALA A 120 9.55 -4.62 16.10
C ALA A 120 9.79 -5.69 15.02
N SER A 121 9.26 -6.89 15.24
CA SER A 121 9.23 -7.93 14.19
C SER A 121 8.18 -7.65 13.11
N LEU A 122 7.22 -6.76 13.37
CA LEU A 122 6.13 -6.41 12.46
C LEU A 122 6.07 -4.89 12.27
N MET A 123 6.10 -4.46 11.00
CA MET A 123 5.97 -3.07 10.61
C MET A 123 4.72 -2.86 9.75
N PHE A 124 3.93 -1.83 10.06
CA PHE A 124 2.82 -1.37 9.24
C PHE A 124 3.20 -0.08 8.51
N VAL A 125 2.96 -0.02 7.21
CA VAL A 125 3.23 1.15 6.38
C VAL A 125 1.94 1.60 5.70
N GLY A 126 1.51 2.82 5.99
CA GLY A 126 0.37 3.49 5.37
C GLY A 126 0.74 4.45 4.26
N GLU A 127 -0.25 5.21 3.80
CA GLU A 127 -0.13 6.15 2.68
C GLU A 127 0.49 7.48 3.11
N ALA A 128 -0.26 8.30 3.86
CA ALA A 128 0.14 9.62 4.30
C ALA A 128 -0.68 10.01 5.55
N PRO A 129 -0.25 11.02 6.32
CA PRO A 129 -0.98 11.50 7.49
C PRO A 129 -2.31 12.16 7.11
N GLY A 130 -3.34 11.99 7.96
CA GLY A 130 -4.60 12.72 7.89
C GLY A 130 -4.62 13.93 8.85
N ALA A 131 -5.81 14.52 9.02
CA ALA A 131 -5.98 15.72 9.85
C ALA A 131 -5.67 15.49 11.33
N GLU A 132 -6.13 14.37 11.90
CA GLU A 132 -5.87 14.05 13.31
C GLU A 132 -4.41 13.68 13.53
N GLU A 133 -3.81 12.96 12.58
CA GLU A 133 -2.38 12.64 12.61
C GLU A 133 -1.52 13.91 12.55
N GLU A 134 -1.85 14.87 11.67
CA GLU A 134 -1.18 16.18 11.59
C GLU A 134 -1.28 16.93 12.92
N LYS A 135 -2.47 16.94 13.53
CA LYS A 135 -2.73 17.61 14.81
C LYS A 135 -1.96 17.00 15.97
N LEU A 136 -1.93 15.68 16.06
CA LEU A 136 -1.32 14.94 17.18
C LEU A 136 0.15 14.56 16.93
N ARG A 137 0.66 14.74 15.70
CA ARG A 137 2.00 14.34 15.25
C ARG A 137 2.30 12.85 15.46
N GLU A 138 1.26 12.03 15.39
CA GLU A 138 1.34 10.58 15.52
C GLU A 138 0.57 9.91 14.37
N PRO A 139 1.14 8.90 13.68
CA PRO A 139 0.46 8.26 12.56
C PRO A 139 -0.70 7.39 13.06
N PHE A 140 -1.75 7.26 12.26
CA PHE A 140 -2.89 6.36 12.55
C PHE A 140 -3.50 6.61 13.95
N VAL A 141 -3.94 7.83 14.23
CA VAL A 141 -4.65 8.20 15.48
C VAL A 141 -6.12 8.57 15.26
N GLY A 142 -6.49 8.92 14.02
CA GLY A 142 -7.87 9.16 13.63
C GLY A 142 -8.70 7.86 13.54
N PRO A 143 -9.91 7.90 12.97
CA PRO A 143 -10.80 6.74 12.87
C PRO A 143 -10.17 5.52 12.19
N ALA A 144 -9.39 5.73 11.11
CA ALA A 144 -8.67 4.66 10.44
C ALA A 144 -7.59 4.05 11.34
N GLY A 145 -6.96 4.89 12.17
CA GLY A 145 -6.00 4.48 13.17
C GLY A 145 -6.57 3.65 14.29
N GLN A 146 -7.74 4.03 14.80
CA GLN A 146 -8.47 3.22 15.79
C GLN A 146 -8.82 1.83 15.24
N LYS A 147 -9.18 1.75 13.96
CA LYS A 147 -9.42 0.47 13.29
C LYS A 147 -8.13 -0.36 13.16
N LEU A 148 -7.01 0.25 12.80
CA LEU A 148 -5.71 -0.42 12.77
C LEU A 148 -5.33 -0.96 14.16
N THR A 149 -5.49 -0.15 15.21
CA THR A 149 -5.25 -0.57 16.60
C THR A 149 -6.13 -1.75 16.99
N ALA A 150 -7.41 -1.77 16.58
CA ALA A 150 -8.29 -2.91 16.82
C ALA A 150 -7.86 -4.19 16.07
N ILE A 151 -7.33 -4.05 14.84
CA ILE A 151 -6.76 -5.17 14.08
C ILE A 151 -5.51 -5.72 14.79
N ILE A 152 -4.58 -4.85 15.20
CA ILE A 152 -3.37 -5.24 15.94
C ILE A 152 -3.75 -5.99 17.22
N LYS A 153 -4.74 -5.48 17.97
CA LYS A 153 -5.25 -6.15 19.17
C LYS A 153 -5.88 -7.51 18.86
N ALA A 154 -6.61 -7.65 17.76
CA ALA A 154 -7.18 -8.93 17.35
C ALA A 154 -6.09 -9.96 17.00
N MET A 155 -4.93 -9.51 16.52
CA MET A 155 -3.73 -10.35 16.32
C MET A 155 -3.05 -10.76 17.64
N GLY A 156 -3.54 -10.31 18.80
CA GLY A 156 -2.91 -10.59 20.09
C GLY A 156 -1.65 -9.77 20.35
N LEU A 157 -1.50 -8.63 19.66
CA LEU A 157 -0.42 -7.67 19.85
C LEU A 157 -0.98 -6.35 20.39
N ASP A 158 -0.12 -5.55 21.00
CA ASP A 158 -0.40 -4.17 21.34
C ASP A 158 0.32 -3.20 20.40
N ARG A 159 -0.26 -2.01 20.24
CA ARG A 159 0.28 -0.95 19.37
C ARG A 159 1.77 -0.62 19.65
N PRO A 160 2.27 -0.57 20.91
CA PRO A 160 3.69 -0.33 21.18
C PRO A 160 4.61 -1.48 20.76
N GLN A 161 4.11 -2.70 20.53
CA GLN A 161 4.93 -3.86 20.15
C GLN A 161 5.28 -3.89 18.65
N VAL A 162 4.56 -3.13 17.83
CA VAL A 162 4.75 -3.04 16.38
C VAL A 162 5.36 -1.70 16.02
N TYR A 163 5.81 -1.53 14.78
CA TYR A 163 6.24 -0.23 14.25
C TYR A 163 5.24 0.27 13.20
N ILE A 164 4.84 1.53 13.27
CA ILE A 164 3.82 2.12 12.38
C ILE A 164 4.37 3.37 11.72
N SER A 165 4.32 3.39 10.40
CA SER A 165 4.86 4.45 9.54
C SER A 165 3.96 4.71 8.34
N ASN A 166 4.29 5.72 7.55
CA ASN A 166 3.66 6.05 6.27
C ASN A 166 4.74 6.29 5.20
N ILE A 167 4.38 6.07 3.92
CA ILE A 167 5.22 6.44 2.77
C ILE A 167 5.52 7.93 2.80
N CYS A 168 4.50 8.78 2.91
CA CYS A 168 4.67 10.22 3.09
C CYS A 168 4.71 10.57 4.58
N LYS A 169 5.64 11.45 4.97
CA LYS A 169 5.76 11.98 6.34
C LYS A 169 4.94 13.24 6.58
N PHE A 170 4.39 13.82 5.53
CA PHE A 170 3.62 15.05 5.56
C PHE A 170 2.26 14.83 4.92
N ARG A 171 1.23 15.47 5.48
CA ARG A 171 -0.12 15.44 4.91
C ARG A 171 -0.14 16.19 3.59
N PRO A 172 -0.71 15.65 2.50
CA PRO A 172 -0.84 16.40 1.25
C PRO A 172 -1.82 17.58 1.38
N ALA A 173 -1.44 18.74 0.82
CA ALA A 173 -2.23 19.96 0.87
C ALA A 173 -3.32 19.99 -0.21
N MET A 174 -4.42 20.70 0.06
CA MET A 174 -5.53 20.95 -0.85
C MET A 174 -5.99 22.41 -0.71
N ASP A 175 -6.56 22.98 -1.77
CA ASP A 175 -7.00 24.39 -1.81
C ASP A 175 -7.91 24.76 -0.63
N ASN A 176 -8.87 23.89 -0.33
CA ASN A 176 -9.79 24.03 0.81
C ASN A 176 -9.40 23.05 1.92
N GLN A 177 -8.34 23.38 2.66
CA GLN A 177 -7.78 22.52 3.70
C GLN A 177 -8.72 22.43 4.93
N GLY A 178 -9.57 21.42 4.95
CA GLY A 178 -10.36 21.00 6.13
C GLY A 178 -9.86 19.68 6.72
N SER A 179 -10.79 18.81 7.10
CA SER A 179 -10.51 17.43 7.54
C SER A 179 -10.34 16.44 6.38
N GLY A 180 -10.66 16.85 5.15
CA GLY A 180 -10.52 16.04 3.94
C GLY A 180 -9.06 15.68 3.64
N ASN A 181 -8.85 14.59 2.91
CA ASN A 181 -7.51 14.14 2.51
C ASN A 181 -7.54 13.75 1.03
N ARG A 182 -6.42 13.96 0.34
CA ARG A 182 -6.15 13.39 -0.98
C ARG A 182 -4.97 12.43 -0.90
N LYS A 183 -4.83 11.60 -1.94
CA LYS A 183 -3.63 10.78 -2.11
C LYS A 183 -2.40 11.66 -2.36
N PRO A 184 -1.22 11.25 -1.88
CA PRO A 184 0.02 11.86 -2.31
C PRO A 184 0.27 11.59 -3.79
N THR A 185 0.97 12.51 -4.44
CA THR A 185 1.49 12.32 -5.80
C THR A 185 2.73 11.41 -5.79
N ALA A 186 3.13 10.90 -6.95
CA ALA A 186 4.36 10.12 -7.08
C ALA A 186 5.61 10.93 -6.66
N GLU A 187 5.64 12.23 -6.92
CA GLU A 187 6.72 13.13 -6.52
C GLU A 187 6.74 13.32 -5.00
N GLU A 188 5.58 13.52 -4.38
CA GLU A 188 5.45 13.63 -2.92
C GLU A 188 5.88 12.35 -2.20
N MET A 189 5.52 11.20 -2.76
CA MET A 189 6.02 9.90 -2.27
C MET A 189 7.53 9.83 -2.41
N LYS A 190 8.07 10.08 -3.61
CA LYS A 190 9.51 10.00 -3.89
C LYS A 190 10.33 10.89 -2.96
N ALA A 191 9.84 12.09 -2.64
CA ALA A 191 10.51 12.99 -1.71
C ALA A 191 10.61 12.43 -0.28
N CYS A 192 9.63 11.63 0.15
CA CYS A 192 9.56 11.06 1.50
C CYS A 192 10.11 9.64 1.61
N LEU A 193 10.19 8.89 0.50
CA LEU A 193 10.61 7.48 0.47
C LEU A 193 11.93 7.18 1.21
N PRO A 194 12.98 8.02 1.13
CA PRO A 194 14.22 7.77 1.85
C PRO A 194 14.03 7.52 3.35
N PHE A 195 13.05 8.16 4.00
CA PHE A 195 12.79 7.96 5.43
C PHE A 195 12.24 6.59 5.74
N VAL A 196 11.17 6.17 5.06
CA VAL A 196 10.55 4.86 5.34
C VAL A 196 11.49 3.71 4.96
N LEU A 197 12.29 3.87 3.90
CA LEU A 197 13.31 2.89 3.54
C LEU A 197 14.44 2.82 4.58
N THR A 198 14.86 3.96 5.14
CA THR A 198 15.84 3.99 6.23
C THR A 198 15.28 3.40 7.52
N GLU A 199 14.00 3.66 7.85
CA GLU A 199 13.31 3.00 8.97
C GLU A 199 13.32 1.47 8.81
N ILE A 200 12.95 0.97 7.62
CA ILE A 200 12.97 -0.47 7.32
C ILE A 200 14.39 -1.04 7.46
N ASP A 201 15.41 -0.34 6.96
CA ASP A 201 16.80 -0.80 7.01
C ASP A 201 17.37 -0.84 8.43
N LEU A 202 16.97 0.10 9.28
CA LEU A 202 17.38 0.16 10.69
C LEU A 202 16.68 -0.91 11.51
N ILE A 203 15.36 -1.07 11.35
CA ILE A 203 14.52 -1.95 12.16
C ILE A 203 14.67 -3.41 11.73
N LYS A 204 14.82 -3.65 10.43
CA LYS A 204 14.86 -4.99 9.81
C LYS A 204 13.71 -5.90 10.29
N PRO A 205 12.44 -5.48 10.12
CA PRO A 205 11.30 -6.27 10.58
C PRO A 205 11.26 -7.62 9.86
N LYS A 206 10.68 -8.63 10.51
CA LYS A 206 10.46 -9.95 9.92
C LYS A 206 9.36 -9.93 8.85
N VAL A 207 8.36 -9.06 9.02
CA VAL A 207 7.24 -8.87 8.08
C VAL A 207 6.85 -7.39 8.00
N ILE A 208 6.55 -6.92 6.79
CA ILE A 208 5.93 -5.63 6.53
C ILE A 208 4.47 -5.84 6.10
N VAL A 209 3.56 -4.97 6.56
CA VAL A 209 2.18 -4.89 6.10
C VAL A 209 1.96 -3.54 5.41
N ALA A 210 1.77 -3.57 4.09
CA ALA A 210 1.44 -2.40 3.29
C ALA A 210 -0.07 -2.16 3.29
N LEU A 211 -0.50 -1.04 3.86
CA LEU A 211 -1.90 -0.69 4.02
C LEU A 211 -2.38 0.14 2.82
N GLY A 212 -2.97 -0.54 1.83
CA GLY A 212 -3.50 0.08 0.61
C GLY A 212 -2.52 0.15 -0.56
N ALA A 213 -3.03 0.57 -1.71
CA ALA A 213 -2.28 0.56 -2.97
C ALA A 213 -1.10 1.54 -2.95
N THR A 214 -1.28 2.73 -2.39
CA THR A 214 -0.25 3.77 -2.34
C THR A 214 0.94 3.34 -1.47
N ALA A 215 0.66 2.66 -0.34
CA ALA A 215 1.71 2.06 0.49
C ALA A 215 2.46 0.95 -0.27
N ALA A 216 1.73 0.06 -0.94
CA ALA A 216 2.33 -1.01 -1.74
C ALA A 216 3.21 -0.45 -2.87
N GLU A 217 2.72 0.54 -3.61
CA GLU A 217 3.44 1.23 -4.68
C GLU A 217 4.72 1.89 -4.18
N GLY A 218 4.64 2.63 -3.07
CA GLY A 218 5.82 3.24 -2.44
C GLY A 218 6.87 2.21 -2.00
N LEU A 219 6.44 1.01 -1.60
CA LEU A 219 7.34 -0.11 -1.27
C LEU A 219 7.77 -0.95 -2.49
N GLY A 220 7.51 -0.49 -3.71
CA GLY A 220 7.93 -1.14 -4.95
C GLY A 220 7.04 -2.29 -5.40
N ILE A 221 5.79 -2.36 -4.94
CA ILE A 221 4.82 -3.41 -5.26
C ILE A 221 3.63 -2.78 -6.00
N PRO A 222 3.77 -2.49 -7.31
CA PRO A 222 2.71 -1.83 -8.07
C PRO A 222 1.53 -2.77 -8.30
N GLY A 223 0.31 -2.23 -8.21
CA GLY A 223 -0.92 -2.97 -8.53
C GLY A 223 -2.10 -2.61 -7.66
N SER A 224 -3.27 -3.17 -8.02
CA SER A 224 -4.48 -2.99 -7.21
C SER A 224 -4.41 -3.83 -5.93
N VAL A 225 -4.93 -3.29 -4.81
CA VAL A 225 -4.94 -4.02 -3.52
C VAL A 225 -5.60 -5.40 -3.69
N GLY A 226 -6.73 -5.47 -4.40
CA GLY A 226 -7.45 -6.71 -4.63
C GLY A 226 -6.62 -7.78 -5.33
N SER A 227 -5.76 -7.39 -6.29
CA SER A 227 -4.85 -8.31 -6.98
C SER A 227 -3.59 -8.69 -6.19
N LEU A 228 -3.19 -7.86 -5.23
CA LEU A 228 -1.95 -8.02 -4.47
C LEU A 228 -2.16 -8.74 -3.15
N ARG A 229 -3.34 -8.59 -2.52
CA ARG A 229 -3.60 -9.09 -1.18
C ARG A 229 -3.66 -10.61 -1.08
N GLY A 230 -3.49 -11.13 0.14
CA GLY A 230 -3.57 -12.56 0.44
C GLY A 230 -2.34 -13.37 0.05
N ARG A 231 -1.27 -12.74 -0.41
CA ARG A 231 0.02 -13.37 -0.71
C ARG A 231 1.17 -12.46 -0.28
N PHE A 232 2.32 -13.05 0.02
CA PHE A 232 3.53 -12.29 0.32
C PHE A 232 4.23 -11.85 -0.95
N HIS A 233 4.68 -10.60 -0.92
CA HIS A 233 5.62 -9.98 -1.84
C HIS A 233 6.95 -9.77 -1.12
N SER A 234 7.88 -9.03 -1.73
CA SER A 234 9.15 -8.68 -1.11
C SER A 234 9.43 -7.19 -1.21
N THR A 235 9.88 -6.59 -0.12
CA THR A 235 10.41 -5.23 -0.06
C THR A 235 11.80 -5.31 0.57
N GLY A 236 12.86 -5.09 -0.21
CA GLY A 236 14.23 -5.19 0.29
C GLY A 236 14.57 -6.58 0.87
N GLY A 237 13.98 -7.65 0.33
CA GLY A 237 14.15 -9.02 0.84
C GLY A 237 13.21 -9.38 2.01
N ILE A 238 12.51 -8.41 2.60
CA ILE A 238 11.58 -8.66 3.70
C ILE A 238 10.20 -9.08 3.14
N PRO A 239 9.58 -10.15 3.67
CA PRO A 239 8.22 -10.54 3.29
C PRO A 239 7.21 -9.40 3.54
N THR A 240 6.49 -9.00 2.50
CA THR A 240 5.53 -7.89 2.56
C THR A 240 4.12 -8.37 2.21
N MET A 241 3.18 -8.26 3.15
CA MET A 241 1.76 -8.49 2.92
C MET A 241 1.09 -7.19 2.48
N VAL A 242 0.41 -7.18 1.33
CA VAL A 242 -0.46 -6.07 0.94
C VAL A 242 -1.88 -6.35 1.44
N THR A 243 -2.53 -5.36 2.03
CA THR A 243 -3.95 -5.48 2.42
C THR A 243 -4.70 -4.16 2.27
N TYR A 244 -6.00 -4.16 2.54
CA TYR A 244 -6.79 -2.94 2.47
C TYR A 244 -6.41 -1.97 3.57
N HIS A 245 -6.34 -0.68 3.20
CA HIS A 245 -6.15 0.38 4.16
C HIS A 245 -7.35 0.45 5.13
N PRO A 246 -7.17 0.72 6.44
CA PRO A 246 -8.28 0.76 7.40
C PRO A 246 -9.39 1.77 7.04
N SER A 247 -9.07 2.85 6.33
CA SER A 247 -10.07 3.80 5.80
C SER A 247 -11.01 3.17 4.77
N TYR A 248 -10.59 2.13 4.05
CA TYR A 248 -11.47 1.34 3.17
C TYR A 248 -12.51 0.60 3.99
N LEU A 249 -12.11 -0.06 5.09
CA LEU A 249 -13.04 -0.76 5.98
C LEU A 249 -14.12 0.17 6.53
N LEU A 250 -13.74 1.39 6.93
CA LEU A 250 -14.69 2.40 7.42
C LEU A 250 -15.71 2.83 6.36
N ARG A 251 -15.33 2.86 5.08
CA ARG A 251 -16.25 3.17 3.98
C ARG A 251 -17.20 2.01 3.72
N GLU A 252 -16.68 0.79 3.64
CA GLU A 252 -17.49 -0.42 3.41
C GLU A 252 -18.48 -0.67 4.56
N GLU A 253 -18.08 -0.40 5.82
CA GLU A 253 -18.97 -0.45 6.98
C GLU A 253 -20.18 0.47 6.82
N LYS A 254 -20.00 1.67 6.25
CA LYS A 254 -21.09 2.62 5.99
C LYS A 254 -21.98 2.21 4.82
N MET A 255 -21.46 1.43 3.88
CA MET A 255 -22.15 0.98 2.67
C MET A 255 -22.84 -0.39 2.82
N GLY A 256 -22.65 -1.08 3.95
CA GLY A 256 -23.29 -2.37 4.24
C GLY A 256 -22.47 -3.62 3.85
N ASP A 257 -21.35 -3.49 3.13
CA ASP A 257 -20.45 -4.61 2.77
C ASP A 257 -19.22 -4.74 3.69
N GLY A 258 -19.27 -4.11 4.88
CA GLY A 258 -18.15 -4.09 5.82
C GLY A 258 -17.68 -5.46 6.29
N ILE A 259 -18.55 -6.48 6.31
CA ILE A 259 -18.19 -7.84 6.76
C ILE A 259 -17.19 -8.48 5.79
N ARG A 260 -17.41 -8.37 4.49
CA ARG A 260 -16.54 -8.96 3.47
C ARG A 260 -15.13 -8.37 3.53
N ALA A 261 -15.04 -7.05 3.58
CA ALA A 261 -13.76 -6.34 3.64
C ALA A 261 -13.00 -6.64 4.95
N LYS A 262 -13.70 -6.71 6.09
CA LYS A 262 -13.08 -7.12 7.37
C LYS A 262 -12.54 -8.54 7.32
N ARG A 263 -13.32 -9.47 6.78
CA ARG A 263 -12.91 -10.87 6.63
C ARG A 263 -11.65 -10.97 5.79
N GLN A 264 -11.59 -10.25 4.68
CA GLN A 264 -10.41 -10.20 3.82
C GLN A 264 -9.18 -9.69 4.58
N VAL A 265 -9.26 -8.54 5.24
CA VAL A 265 -8.14 -8.04 6.04
C VAL A 265 -7.72 -9.04 7.11
N TRP A 266 -8.68 -9.70 7.77
CA TRP A 266 -8.38 -10.70 8.81
C TRP A 266 -7.68 -11.95 8.27
N GLU A 267 -8.10 -12.46 7.11
CA GLU A 267 -7.41 -13.57 6.43
C GLU A 267 -5.97 -13.22 6.06
N ASP A 268 -5.71 -11.96 5.68
CA ASP A 268 -4.34 -11.46 5.44
C ASP A 268 -3.53 -11.43 6.74
N MET A 269 -4.14 -10.96 7.84
CA MET A 269 -3.48 -10.90 9.14
C MET A 269 -3.19 -12.29 9.72
N LEU A 270 -4.05 -13.28 9.52
CA LEU A 270 -3.77 -14.67 9.93
C LEU A 270 -2.50 -15.20 9.25
N LYS A 271 -2.31 -14.93 7.95
CA LYS A 271 -1.07 -15.30 7.24
C LYS A 271 0.17 -14.57 7.77
N VAL A 272 0.01 -13.29 8.14
CA VAL A 272 1.07 -12.51 8.80
C VAL A 272 1.43 -13.11 10.16
N MET A 273 0.43 -13.48 10.96
CA MET A 273 0.63 -14.14 12.25
C MET A 273 1.35 -15.49 12.10
N GLU A 274 0.96 -16.30 11.12
CA GLU A 274 1.62 -17.56 10.80
C GLU A 274 3.09 -17.34 10.41
N LYS A 275 3.36 -16.33 9.56
CA LYS A 275 4.72 -15.99 9.14
C LYS A 275 5.60 -15.48 10.28
N LEU A 276 4.99 -14.85 11.28
CA LEU A 276 5.65 -14.37 12.50
C LEU A 276 5.69 -15.41 13.62
N GLU A 277 5.14 -16.61 13.40
CA GLU A 277 5.03 -17.67 14.40
C GLU A 277 4.28 -17.23 15.68
N LEU A 278 3.33 -16.30 15.52
CA LEU A 278 2.48 -15.88 16.63
C LEU A 278 1.45 -16.97 16.99
N PRO A 279 1.09 -17.12 18.27
CA PRO A 279 0.03 -18.05 18.66
C PRO A 279 -1.31 -17.63 18.06
N ILE A 280 -1.96 -18.55 17.33
CA ILE A 280 -3.29 -18.34 16.72
C ILE A 280 -4.29 -19.31 17.35
N SER A 281 -5.21 -18.79 18.14
CA SER A 281 -6.31 -19.57 18.73
C SER A 281 -7.32 -20.07 17.70
N THR A 282 -8.05 -21.14 18.01
CA THR A 282 -9.17 -21.63 17.20
C THR A 282 -10.22 -20.55 16.97
N LYS A 283 -10.48 -19.70 17.98
CA LYS A 283 -11.39 -18.55 17.86
C LYS A 283 -10.93 -17.53 16.82
N GLN A 284 -9.62 -17.24 16.77
CA GLN A 284 -9.04 -16.34 15.78
C GLN A 284 -9.16 -16.92 14.36
N ARG A 285 -8.85 -18.22 14.17
CA ARG A 285 -9.01 -18.89 12.87
C ARG A 285 -10.46 -18.91 12.41
N GLY A 286 -11.39 -19.18 13.32
CA GLY A 286 -12.82 -19.27 13.05
C GLY A 286 -13.59 -17.94 13.06
N TYR A 287 -12.93 -16.79 13.25
CA TYR A 287 -13.64 -15.53 13.55
C TYR A 287 -14.68 -15.12 12.48
N PHE A 288 -14.40 -15.39 11.21
CA PHE A 288 -15.31 -15.14 10.09
C PHE A 288 -15.81 -16.41 9.39
N GLN A 289 -15.56 -17.58 9.98
CA GLN A 289 -16.19 -18.82 9.50
C GLN A 289 -17.62 -18.86 10.03
N ALA A 290 -18.58 -19.20 9.16
CA ALA A 290 -19.94 -19.44 9.62
C ALA A 290 -19.91 -20.60 10.63
N LYS A 291 -20.58 -20.41 11.78
CA LYS A 291 -20.83 -21.51 12.72
C LYS A 291 -21.80 -22.51 12.13
#